data_AF-A0A7X1ZQJ9-F1
#
_entry.id   AF-A0A7X1ZQJ9-F1
#
_cell.length_a   1.000
_cell.length_b   1.000
_cell.length_c   1.000
_cell.angle_alpha   90.00
_cell.angle_beta   90.00
_cell.angle_gamma   90.00
#
_symmetry.space_group_name_H-M   'P 1'
#
loop_
_entity.id
_entity.type
_entity.pdbx_description
1 polymer ?
#
loop_
_entity_poly.entity_id
_entity_poly.type
_entity_poly.pdbx_seq_one_letter_code
_entity_poly.pdbx_strand_id
1 'polypeptide(L)'
;MLKHKKIICFFSILFLAAGVWAQKKEKALSLEDCILKAMKNNLNVAVEVLNPELADISVSRATEDFLPSLSIGYGSQNTNSPSFSFIEAEEKISTEYRDYSASIFQRIPTGGEFSISLNSYKNDSNQKFLSINPRYSSTLRFNFTQPLLKNFGFKISRKEIIIAKNNRDISESQLKGVLMDTIYNVESAYWNFVYSIENLKAKRQSLKLAQDLLAKNKREVEVGTFAPIEILSAQTEVASREADILQAEAMVKNNEDFLKTIINLAAEEKGVEADIIPVDKPAFAKKEVNLEDALLTALENRPDLRANRVDVKNKEINQSYARNQLLPDLSLRASYWSPGISGTKIIYDPLDPFGPPIMTIPGGSTAALRDAFDFKYKNWFVGLTLSIPLNSFLSRAEYAQARVNLEQSMFRLKNQEQQIFLEIKNAVRGVQTDYKRVHAYKVARELAEKKLEAEEKKLKVGLTTNYVVVQYQRD
;
A
#
# COMPACT_ATOMS: atom_id res chain seq x y z
N MET A 1 12.95 -34.20 -70.90
CA MET A 1 11.58 -34.23 -71.47
C MET A 1 10.62 -33.90 -70.34
N LEU A 2 10.15 -32.66 -70.23
CA LEU A 2 8.98 -32.06 -70.90
C LEU A 2 7.65 -32.34 -70.17
N LYS A 3 7.20 -31.29 -69.45
CA LYS A 3 5.84 -30.73 -69.30
C LYS A 3 4.65 -31.63 -69.66
N HIS A 4 3.66 -31.67 -68.76
CA HIS A 4 2.21 -31.60 -69.00
C HIS A 4 1.53 -31.39 -67.62
N LYS A 5 0.41 -30.69 -67.40
CA LYS A 5 -0.50 -29.82 -68.16
C LYS A 5 -1.38 -29.15 -67.08
N LYS A 6 -1.82 -27.91 -67.31
CA LYS A 6 -2.85 -27.19 -66.51
C LYS A 6 -4.22 -27.89 -66.65
N ILE A 7 -5.11 -27.75 -65.65
CA ILE A 7 -6.55 -27.39 -65.80
C ILE A 7 -7.26 -27.29 -64.41
N ILE A 8 -7.75 -26.07 -64.11
CA ILE A 8 -9.07 -25.66 -63.58
C ILE A 8 -9.63 -26.33 -62.30
N CYS A 9 -9.82 -25.52 -61.25
CA CYS A 9 -11.12 -25.40 -60.56
C CYS A 9 -11.23 -24.06 -59.80
N PHE A 10 -12.26 -23.31 -60.19
CA PHE A 10 -12.77 -22.07 -59.59
C PHE A 10 -13.38 -22.38 -58.21
N PHE A 11 -13.02 -21.62 -57.18
CA PHE A 11 -13.83 -21.52 -55.95
C PHE A 11 -14.07 -20.05 -55.64
N SER A 12 -15.25 -19.60 -56.05
CA SER A 12 -15.87 -18.33 -55.70
C SER A 12 -16.29 -18.40 -54.22
N ILE A 13 -15.54 -17.72 -53.35
CA ILE A 13 -15.99 -17.42 -51.98
C ILE A 13 -16.43 -15.97 -51.97
N LEU A 14 -17.74 -15.79 -52.01
CA LEU A 14 -18.45 -14.54 -51.77
C LEU A 14 -18.25 -14.17 -50.29
N PHE A 15 -17.33 -13.24 -50.00
CA PHE A 15 -17.19 -12.67 -48.67
C PHE A 15 -18.35 -11.69 -48.44
N LEU A 16 -19.42 -12.18 -47.83
CA LEU A 16 -20.46 -11.36 -47.21
C LEU A 16 -19.85 -10.65 -46.00
N ALA A 17 -19.41 -9.41 -46.21
CA ALA A 17 -19.09 -8.48 -45.13
C ALA A 17 -20.39 -8.12 -44.40
N ALA A 18 -20.75 -8.91 -43.40
CA ALA A 18 -21.70 -8.50 -42.38
C ALA A 18 -21.00 -7.42 -41.53
N GLY A 19 -21.23 -6.16 -41.89
CA GLY A 19 -20.94 -5.03 -41.01
C GLY A 19 -21.75 -5.21 -39.73
N VAL A 20 -21.09 -5.66 -38.67
CA VAL A 20 -21.61 -5.57 -37.32
C VAL A 20 -21.67 -4.08 -37.02
N TRP A 21 -22.83 -3.47 -37.23
CA TRP A 21 -23.14 -2.21 -36.57
C TRP A 21 -23.12 -2.51 -35.08
N ALA A 22 -22.04 -2.13 -34.41
CA ALA A 22 -21.99 -2.10 -32.96
C ALA A 22 -23.10 -1.13 -32.53
N GLN A 23 -24.24 -1.69 -32.12
CA GLN A 23 -25.33 -0.92 -31.55
C GLN A 23 -24.77 -0.29 -30.27
N LYS A 24 -24.49 1.01 -30.33
CA LYS A 24 -23.95 1.79 -29.21
C LYS A 24 -24.92 1.61 -28.04
N LYS A 25 -24.53 0.81 -27.04
CA LYS A 25 -25.39 0.50 -25.90
C LYS A 25 -25.42 1.74 -25.02
N GLU A 26 -26.57 2.41 -24.96
CA GLU A 26 -26.82 3.47 -23.99
C GLU A 26 -27.04 2.85 -22.61
N LYS A 27 -26.31 3.33 -21.60
CA LYS A 27 -26.39 2.83 -20.22
C LYS A 27 -26.86 3.94 -19.30
N ALA A 28 -28.07 3.79 -18.79
CA ALA A 28 -28.60 4.66 -17.75
C ALA A 28 -27.88 4.37 -16.43
N LEU A 29 -27.15 5.34 -15.88
CA LEU A 29 -26.41 5.21 -14.62
C LEU A 29 -26.81 6.30 -13.63
N SER A 30 -27.16 5.90 -12.41
CA SER A 30 -27.28 6.81 -11.27
C SER A 30 -25.91 7.11 -10.66
N LEU A 31 -25.85 8.12 -9.81
CA LEU A 31 -24.68 8.45 -9.00
C LEU A 31 -24.28 7.28 -8.09
N GLU A 32 -25.28 6.62 -7.46
CA GLU A 32 -25.05 5.48 -6.59
C GLU A 32 -24.44 4.29 -7.37
N ASP A 33 -24.93 4.02 -8.58
CA ASP A 33 -24.35 2.99 -9.46
C ASP A 33 -22.90 3.31 -9.82
N CYS A 34 -22.60 4.58 -10.11
CA CYS A 34 -21.23 5.01 -10.41
C CYS A 34 -20.30 4.82 -9.21
N ILE A 35 -20.75 5.14 -8.00
CA ILE A 35 -20.00 4.94 -6.77
C ILE A 35 -19.75 3.45 -6.53
N LEU A 36 -20.78 2.61 -6.61
CA LEU A 36 -20.64 1.16 -6.41
C LEU A 36 -19.68 0.53 -7.43
N LYS A 37 -19.76 0.96 -8.70
CA LYS A 37 -18.83 0.52 -9.75
C LYS A 37 -17.40 0.96 -9.50
N ALA A 38 -17.18 2.22 -9.12
CA ALA A 38 -15.86 2.70 -8.76
C ALA A 38 -15.29 1.93 -7.56
N MET A 39 -16.07 1.72 -6.50
CA MET A 39 -15.61 0.98 -5.32
C MET A 39 -15.23 -0.47 -5.63
N LYS A 40 -15.87 -1.09 -6.62
CA LYS A 40 -15.60 -2.48 -7.01
C LYS A 40 -14.46 -2.62 -8.03
N ASN A 41 -14.38 -1.71 -9.00
CA ASN A 41 -13.55 -1.90 -10.19
C ASN A 41 -12.38 -0.89 -10.26
N ASN A 42 -12.35 0.16 -9.43
CA ASN A 42 -11.29 1.15 -9.45
C ASN A 42 -9.97 0.53 -9.00
N LEU A 43 -8.95 0.63 -9.86
CA LEU A 43 -7.65 0.00 -9.63
C LEU A 43 -6.89 0.64 -8.46
N ASN A 44 -7.06 1.95 -8.22
CA ASN A 44 -6.41 2.61 -7.08
C ASN A 44 -6.98 2.12 -5.75
N VAL A 45 -8.31 1.93 -5.68
CA VAL A 45 -8.97 1.33 -4.52
C VAL A 45 -8.50 -0.12 -4.34
N ALA A 46 -8.44 -0.90 -5.42
CA ALA A 46 -7.98 -2.29 -5.35
C ALA A 46 -6.53 -2.40 -4.83
N VAL A 47 -5.64 -1.49 -5.23
CA VAL A 47 -4.27 -1.42 -4.69
C VAL A 47 -4.28 -1.08 -3.20
N GLU A 48 -5.07 -0.08 -2.80
CA GLU A 48 -5.09 0.37 -1.41
C GLU A 48 -5.69 -0.67 -0.45
N VAL A 49 -6.62 -1.49 -0.92
CA VAL A 49 -7.19 -2.61 -0.14
C VAL A 49 -6.13 -3.64 0.26
N LEU A 50 -5.06 -3.79 -0.53
CA LEU A 50 -3.97 -4.72 -0.23
C LEU A 50 -3.03 -4.20 0.85
N ASN A 51 -2.99 -2.89 1.12
CA ASN A 51 -2.05 -2.31 2.10
C ASN A 51 -2.31 -2.79 3.54
N PRO A 52 -3.56 -2.80 4.07
CA PRO A 52 -3.84 -3.41 5.36
C PRO A 52 -3.49 -4.90 5.43
N GLU A 53 -3.70 -5.66 4.35
CA GLU A 53 -3.35 -7.09 4.30
C GLU A 53 -1.82 -7.29 4.37
N LEU A 54 -1.05 -6.49 3.65
CA LEU A 54 0.41 -6.47 3.75
C LEU A 54 0.88 -6.07 5.16
N ALA A 55 0.16 -5.17 5.82
CA ALA A 55 0.44 -4.77 7.20
C ALA A 55 0.13 -5.91 8.19
N ASP A 56 -0.95 -6.67 8.01
CA ASP A 56 -1.26 -7.87 8.80
C ASP A 56 -0.20 -8.97 8.62
N ILE A 57 0.30 -9.16 7.39
CA ILE A 57 1.43 -10.07 7.13
C ILE A 57 2.69 -9.56 7.85
N SER A 58 2.90 -8.25 7.90
CA SER A 58 4.03 -7.65 8.63
C SER A 58 3.90 -7.82 10.15
N VAL A 59 2.69 -7.76 10.71
CA VAL A 59 2.41 -8.12 12.11
C VAL A 59 2.74 -9.58 12.36
N SER A 60 2.30 -10.47 11.46
CA SER A 60 2.58 -11.91 11.56
C SER A 60 4.08 -12.18 11.55
N ARG A 61 4.82 -11.58 10.63
CA ARG A 61 6.30 -11.66 10.58
C ARG A 61 6.96 -11.17 11.88
N ALA A 62 6.50 -10.05 12.43
CA ALA A 62 7.03 -9.55 13.71
C ALA A 62 6.71 -10.51 14.89
N THR A 63 5.63 -11.29 14.81
CA THR A 63 5.33 -12.34 15.80
C THR A 63 6.13 -13.62 15.58
N GLU A 64 6.51 -13.92 14.34
CA GLU A 64 7.36 -15.07 13.98
C GLU A 64 8.76 -14.98 14.60
N ASP A 65 9.26 -13.77 14.88
CA ASP A 65 10.52 -13.55 15.61
C ASP A 65 10.56 -14.25 17.00
N PHE A 66 9.40 -14.62 17.56
CA PHE A 66 9.27 -15.33 18.83
C PHE A 66 8.95 -16.83 18.67
N LEU A 67 8.80 -17.31 17.44
CA LEU A 67 8.68 -18.73 17.15
C LEU A 67 10.05 -19.42 17.26
N PRO A 68 10.08 -20.71 17.63
CA PRO A 68 11.32 -21.45 17.66
C PRO A 68 11.89 -21.64 16.25
N SER A 69 13.17 -21.39 16.07
CA SER A 69 13.91 -21.73 14.86
C SER A 69 14.69 -23.03 15.06
N LEU A 70 14.67 -23.91 14.07
CA LEU A 70 15.44 -25.14 14.03
C LEU A 70 16.59 -24.97 13.04
N SER A 71 17.83 -25.15 13.52
CA SER A 71 19.03 -25.19 12.68
C SER A 71 19.64 -26.58 12.73
N ILE A 72 19.90 -27.15 11.56
CA ILE A 72 20.61 -28.43 11.41
C ILE A 72 21.82 -28.19 10.54
N GLY A 73 23.00 -28.58 11.01
CA GLY A 73 24.27 -28.42 10.31
C GLY A 73 24.99 -29.75 10.18
N TYR A 74 25.67 -29.92 9.05
CA TYR A 74 26.65 -30.98 8.83
C TYR A 74 27.93 -30.35 8.26
N GLY A 75 29.04 -30.57 8.96
CA GLY A 75 30.36 -30.15 8.53
C GLY A 75 31.26 -31.36 8.32
N SER A 76 32.12 -31.30 7.31
CA SER A 76 33.20 -32.27 7.12
C SER A 76 34.44 -31.51 6.72
N GLN A 77 35.48 -31.65 7.53
CA GLN A 77 36.76 -30.99 7.33
C GLN A 77 37.85 -32.05 7.36
N ASN A 78 38.72 -32.01 6.36
CA ASN A 78 39.96 -32.77 6.37
C ASN A 78 41.13 -31.80 6.47
N THR A 79 41.93 -31.93 7.52
CA THR A 79 43.11 -31.10 7.75
C THR A 79 44.34 -31.97 7.65
N ASN A 80 45.27 -31.56 6.78
CA ASN A 80 46.58 -32.20 6.65
C ASN A 80 47.65 -31.20 7.10
N SER A 81 48.36 -31.50 8.17
CA SER A 81 49.51 -30.71 8.64
C SER A 81 50.79 -31.55 8.58
N PRO A 82 51.95 -30.97 8.26
CA PRO A 82 53.21 -31.68 8.32
C PRO A 82 53.47 -32.16 9.76
N SER A 83 53.99 -33.37 9.91
CA SER A 83 54.47 -33.86 11.21
C SER A 83 55.87 -33.31 11.47
N PHE A 84 56.11 -32.75 12.65
CA PHE A 84 57.43 -32.27 13.06
C PHE A 84 58.17 -33.28 13.96
N SER A 85 57.54 -34.42 14.28
CA SER A 85 58.06 -35.45 15.16
C SER A 85 57.73 -36.85 14.64
N PHE A 86 58.74 -37.71 14.53
CA PHE A 86 58.59 -39.11 14.13
C PHE A 86 57.78 -39.95 15.13
N ILE A 87 57.68 -39.45 16.38
CA ILE A 87 56.88 -40.04 17.46
C ILE A 87 55.39 -39.74 17.22
N GLU A 88 55.03 -38.61 16.61
CA GLU A 88 53.63 -38.19 16.44
C GLU A 88 52.99 -38.77 15.18
N ALA A 89 53.67 -38.68 14.04
CA ALA A 89 53.23 -39.26 12.76
C ALA A 89 54.42 -39.36 11.79
N GLU A 90 54.36 -40.29 10.83
CA GLU A 90 55.49 -40.61 9.93
C GLU A 90 55.81 -39.49 8.93
N GLU A 91 54.80 -38.79 8.40
CA GLU A 91 55.00 -37.73 7.39
C GLU A 91 54.05 -36.55 7.64
N LYS A 92 52.75 -36.81 7.73
CA LYS A 92 51.71 -35.82 7.97
C LYS A 92 50.70 -36.29 8.99
N ILE A 93 50.15 -35.35 9.74
CA ILE A 93 48.97 -35.56 10.57
C ILE A 93 47.76 -35.24 9.69
N SER A 94 47.00 -36.28 9.37
CA SER A 94 45.71 -36.18 8.68
C SER A 94 44.61 -36.34 9.72
N THR A 95 43.79 -35.30 9.86
CA THR A 95 42.65 -35.30 10.78
C THR A 95 41.37 -35.05 10.00
N GLU A 96 40.49 -36.05 10.00
CA GLU A 96 39.15 -35.95 9.47
C GLU A 96 38.16 -35.64 10.61
N TYR A 97 37.55 -34.47 10.53
CA TYR A 97 36.57 -33.99 11.48
C TYR A 97 35.21 -33.90 10.80
N ARG A 98 34.22 -34.64 11.31
CA ARG A 98 32.83 -34.57 10.85
C ARG A 98 31.95 -34.14 12.00
N ASP A 99 31.24 -33.04 11.86
CA ASP A 99 30.33 -32.53 12.88
C ASP A 99 28.88 -32.50 12.40
N TYR A 100 27.99 -32.72 13.35
CA TYR A 100 26.55 -32.72 13.23
C TYR A 100 26.04 -31.81 14.34
N SER A 101 25.31 -30.77 13.97
CA SER A 101 24.68 -29.87 14.93
C SER A 101 23.18 -29.85 14.68
N ALA A 102 22.41 -29.89 15.77
CA ALA A 102 20.99 -29.60 15.74
C ALA A 102 20.71 -28.62 16.88
N SER A 103 20.14 -27.46 16.59
CA SER A 103 19.78 -26.48 17.60
C SER A 103 18.38 -25.94 17.40
N ILE A 104 17.65 -25.80 18.50
CA ILE A 104 16.39 -25.09 18.58
C ILE A 104 16.67 -23.80 19.35
N PHE A 105 16.33 -22.66 18.77
CA PHE A 105 16.46 -21.35 19.39
C PHE A 105 15.10 -20.68 19.46
N GLN A 106 14.76 -20.06 20.59
CA GLN A 106 13.53 -19.31 20.75
C GLN A 106 13.76 -18.04 21.55
N ARG A 107 13.26 -16.92 21.01
CA ARG A 107 13.23 -15.66 21.73
C ARG A 107 11.99 -15.59 22.62
N ILE A 108 12.18 -15.15 23.86
CA ILE A 108 11.13 -15.02 24.86
C ILE A 108 10.57 -13.59 24.81
N PRO A 109 9.24 -13.42 24.91
CA PRO A 109 8.59 -12.13 24.98
C PRO A 109 9.06 -11.14 26.06
N THR A 110 9.87 -11.56 27.02
CA THR A 110 10.48 -10.68 28.05
C THR A 110 11.81 -10.06 27.59
N GLY A 111 12.29 -10.42 26.39
CA GLY A 111 13.60 -10.06 25.86
C GLY A 111 14.67 -11.15 26.07
N GLY A 112 14.34 -12.24 26.76
CA GLY A 112 15.24 -13.38 26.95
C GLY A 112 15.33 -14.28 25.73
N GLU A 113 16.25 -15.23 25.78
CA GLU A 113 16.54 -16.20 24.74
C GLU A 113 16.74 -17.58 25.37
N PHE A 114 16.18 -18.60 24.74
CA PHE A 114 16.34 -19.99 25.12
C PHE A 114 16.88 -20.78 23.93
N SER A 115 17.87 -21.63 24.15
CA SER A 115 18.36 -22.55 23.13
C SER A 115 18.62 -23.93 23.68
N ILE A 116 18.30 -24.93 22.86
CA ILE A 116 18.68 -26.32 23.04
C ILE A 116 19.60 -26.66 21.88
N SER A 117 20.80 -27.17 22.13
CA SER A 117 21.71 -27.62 21.09
C SER A 117 22.28 -29.00 21.37
N LEU A 118 22.35 -29.80 20.32
CA LEU A 118 23.03 -31.08 20.29
C LEU A 118 24.15 -30.96 19.26
N ASN A 119 25.38 -30.94 19.75
CA ASN A 119 26.57 -30.92 18.91
C ASN A 119 27.26 -32.27 19.02
N SER A 120 27.38 -32.98 17.90
CA SER A 120 28.09 -34.26 17.82
C SER A 120 29.20 -34.18 16.80
N TYR A 121 30.38 -34.71 17.11
CA TYR A 121 31.46 -34.82 16.15
C TYR A 121 32.14 -36.19 16.18
N LYS A 122 32.64 -36.60 15.03
CA LYS A 122 33.62 -37.66 14.84
C LYS A 122 34.96 -37.00 14.49
N ASN A 123 35.98 -37.30 15.27
CA ASN A 123 37.36 -36.92 14.97
C ASN A 123 38.16 -38.20 14.73
N ASP A 124 38.70 -38.33 13.53
CA ASP A 124 39.55 -39.44 13.09
C ASP A 124 40.93 -38.89 12.75
N SER A 125 41.97 -39.37 13.40
CA SER A 125 43.33 -38.85 13.21
C SER A 125 44.33 -39.98 13.08
N ASN A 126 45.32 -39.83 12.20
CA ASN A 126 46.42 -40.81 12.08
C ASN A 126 47.56 -40.58 13.09
N GLN A 127 47.39 -39.64 14.04
CA GLN A 127 48.39 -39.38 15.08
C GLN A 127 48.58 -40.64 15.97
N LYS A 128 49.83 -40.95 16.32
CA LYS A 128 50.18 -42.04 17.23
C LYS A 128 49.83 -41.68 18.68
N PHE A 129 49.70 -42.70 19.53
CA PHE A 129 49.42 -42.58 20.99
C PHE A 129 48.07 -41.97 21.37
N LEU A 130 47.08 -42.03 20.46
CA LEU A 130 45.70 -41.70 20.79
C LEU A 130 45.06 -42.83 21.61
N SER A 131 44.53 -42.51 22.79
CA SER A 131 43.82 -43.50 23.62
C SER A 131 42.42 -43.84 23.10
N ILE A 132 41.84 -42.98 22.25
CA ILE A 132 40.53 -43.17 21.63
C ILE A 132 40.57 -42.63 20.19
N ASN A 133 40.40 -43.50 19.19
CA ASN A 133 40.39 -43.10 17.78
C ASN A 133 39.67 -44.14 16.88
N PRO A 134 38.69 -43.75 16.04
CA PRO A 134 38.08 -42.43 15.96
C PRO A 134 37.33 -42.08 17.24
N ARG A 135 37.41 -40.81 17.63
CA ARG A 135 36.72 -40.28 18.80
C ARG A 135 35.37 -39.71 18.40
N TYR A 136 34.32 -40.18 19.06
CA TYR A 136 32.98 -39.59 19.01
C TYR A 136 32.73 -38.75 20.25
N SER A 137 32.15 -37.58 20.07
CA SER A 137 31.72 -36.74 21.19
C SER A 137 30.38 -36.13 20.86
N SER A 138 29.42 -36.23 21.77
CA SER A 138 28.11 -35.61 21.66
C SER A 138 27.90 -34.71 22.87
N THR A 139 27.33 -33.53 22.70
CA THR A 139 27.06 -32.62 23.81
C THR A 139 25.66 -32.05 23.64
N LEU A 140 24.79 -32.38 24.59
CA LEU A 140 23.48 -31.76 24.73
C LEU A 140 23.62 -30.56 25.67
N ARG A 141 23.17 -29.37 25.23
CA ARG A 141 23.28 -28.11 25.96
C ARG A 141 21.95 -27.36 25.93
N PHE A 142 21.54 -26.90 27.10
CA PHE A 142 20.45 -25.95 27.30
C PHE A 142 21.07 -24.62 27.71
N ASN A 143 20.69 -23.53 27.05
CA ASN A 143 21.09 -22.18 27.44
C ASN A 143 19.86 -21.31 27.61
N PHE A 144 19.90 -20.47 28.63
CA PHE A 144 18.90 -19.45 28.91
C PHE A 144 19.63 -18.15 29.23
N THR A 145 19.30 -17.10 28.48
CA THR A 145 19.84 -15.76 28.70
C THR A 145 18.66 -14.80 28.89
N GLN A 146 18.66 -14.03 29.96
CA GLN A 146 17.60 -13.06 30.23
C GLN A 146 18.22 -11.70 30.56
N PRO A 147 18.02 -10.66 29.73
CA PRO A 147 18.33 -9.30 30.14
C PRO A 147 17.42 -8.88 31.30
N LEU A 148 17.96 -8.16 32.27
CA LEU A 148 17.27 -7.70 33.47
C LEU A 148 17.04 -6.18 33.48
N LEU A 149 17.76 -5.42 32.65
CA LEU A 149 17.68 -3.95 32.58
C LEU A 149 17.44 -3.47 31.14
N LYS A 150 18.51 -3.26 30.36
CA LYS A 150 18.42 -2.97 28.91
C LYS A 150 17.74 -4.12 28.18
N ASN A 151 16.86 -3.83 27.23
CA ASN A 151 16.06 -4.80 26.46
C ASN A 151 15.04 -5.63 27.27
N PHE A 152 14.90 -5.40 28.58
CA PHE A 152 13.96 -6.13 29.41
C PHE A 152 12.52 -5.59 29.30
N GLY A 153 11.56 -6.52 29.34
CA GLY A 153 10.13 -6.24 29.50
C GLY A 153 9.35 -6.25 28.20
N PHE A 154 8.07 -6.64 28.29
CA PHE A 154 7.20 -6.89 27.14
C PHE A 154 7.08 -5.71 26.17
N LYS A 155 7.09 -4.47 26.65
CA LYS A 155 6.97 -3.28 25.80
C LYS A 155 8.20 -3.07 24.91
N ILE A 156 9.39 -3.40 25.42
CA ILE A 156 10.66 -3.16 24.73
C ILE A 156 10.96 -4.32 23.77
N SER A 157 10.81 -5.55 24.24
CA SER A 157 11.03 -6.76 23.45
C SER A 157 10.03 -6.90 22.29
N ARG A 158 8.75 -6.59 22.52
CA ARG A 158 7.68 -6.68 21.51
C ARG A 158 7.47 -5.38 20.73
N LYS A 159 8.40 -4.43 20.81
CA LYS A 159 8.30 -3.12 20.15
C LYS A 159 7.86 -3.26 18.69
N GLU A 160 8.54 -4.13 17.93
CA GLU A 160 8.27 -4.30 16.50
C GLU A 160 6.87 -4.85 16.24
N ILE A 161 6.35 -5.76 17.08
CA ILE A 161 4.95 -6.21 17.01
C ILE A 161 3.99 -5.05 17.26
N ILE A 162 4.26 -4.22 18.27
CA ILE A 162 3.38 -3.10 18.61
C ILE A 162 3.37 -2.06 17.48
N ILE A 163 4.54 -1.74 16.93
CA ILE A 163 4.68 -0.82 15.80
C ILE A 163 4.00 -1.40 14.54
N ALA A 164 4.18 -2.69 14.25
CA ALA A 164 3.51 -3.34 13.12
C ALA A 164 1.98 -3.28 13.25
N LYS A 165 1.44 -3.49 14.47
CA LYS A 165 -0.01 -3.37 14.73
C LYS A 165 -0.49 -1.94 14.53
N ASN A 166 0.23 -0.96 15.07
CA ASN A 166 -0.06 0.45 14.85
C ASN A 166 0.01 0.82 13.36
N ASN A 167 0.98 0.28 12.62
CA ASN A 167 1.11 0.51 11.17
C ASN A 167 -0.04 -0.09 10.39
N ARG A 168 -0.56 -1.26 10.78
CA ARG A 168 -1.80 -1.80 10.22
C ARG A 168 -2.98 -0.87 10.48
N ASP A 169 -3.15 -0.38 11.70
CA ASP A 169 -4.23 0.56 12.03
C ASP A 169 -4.10 1.90 11.25
N ILE A 170 -2.86 2.33 10.96
CA ILE A 170 -2.57 3.45 10.06
C ILE A 170 -3.01 3.12 8.63
N SER A 171 -2.63 1.96 8.09
CA SER A 171 -3.01 1.52 6.75
C SER A 171 -4.52 1.37 6.59
N GLU A 172 -5.24 0.87 7.60
CA GLU A 172 -6.71 0.82 7.59
C GLU A 172 -7.33 2.23 7.54
N SER A 173 -6.73 3.19 8.25
CA SER A 173 -7.18 4.58 8.22
C SER A 173 -6.88 5.24 6.87
N GLN A 174 -5.71 4.96 6.28
CA GLN A 174 -5.35 5.45 4.94
C GLN A 174 -6.28 4.90 3.86
N LEU A 175 -6.60 3.60 3.91
CA LEU A 175 -7.60 2.99 3.04
C LEU A 175 -8.93 3.73 3.14
N LYS A 176 -9.45 3.97 4.35
CA LYS A 176 -10.68 4.76 4.54
C LYS A 176 -10.60 6.15 3.91
N GLY A 177 -9.46 6.82 3.99
CA GLY A 177 -9.21 8.10 3.31
C GLY A 177 -9.33 7.98 1.79
N VAL A 178 -8.65 7.00 1.19
CA VAL A 178 -8.70 6.75 -0.26
C VAL A 178 -10.11 6.39 -0.73
N LEU A 179 -10.87 5.63 0.06
CA LEU A 179 -12.27 5.34 -0.25
C LEU A 179 -13.12 6.63 -0.25
N MET A 180 -12.97 7.49 0.75
CA MET A 180 -13.68 8.77 0.83
C MET A 180 -13.31 9.69 -0.34
N ASP A 181 -12.03 9.80 -0.67
CA ASP A 181 -11.55 10.60 -1.80
C ASP A 181 -12.06 10.05 -3.13
N THR A 182 -12.10 8.73 -3.29
CA THR A 182 -12.65 8.10 -4.50
C THR A 182 -14.13 8.39 -4.66
N ILE A 183 -14.91 8.28 -3.58
CA ILE A 183 -16.35 8.63 -3.60
C ILE A 183 -16.51 10.09 -4.00
N TYR A 184 -15.78 11.01 -3.36
CA TYR A 184 -15.83 12.45 -3.69
C TYR A 184 -15.45 12.75 -5.14
N ASN A 185 -14.41 12.10 -5.66
CA ASN A 185 -13.97 12.26 -7.05
C ASN A 185 -15.01 11.74 -8.04
N VAL A 186 -15.68 10.62 -7.73
CA VAL A 186 -16.80 10.09 -8.54
C VAL A 186 -17.99 11.05 -8.52
N GLU A 187 -18.36 11.57 -7.33
CA GLU A 187 -19.44 12.55 -7.20
C GLU A 187 -19.17 13.81 -8.03
N SER A 188 -17.96 14.35 -7.90
CA SER A 188 -17.53 15.53 -8.67
C SER A 188 -17.54 15.25 -10.17
N ALA A 189 -16.99 14.13 -10.63
CA ALA A 189 -16.98 13.74 -12.03
C ALA A 189 -18.40 13.57 -12.59
N TYR A 190 -19.29 12.92 -11.85
CA TYR A 190 -20.69 12.71 -12.25
C TYR A 190 -21.44 14.03 -12.39
N TRP A 191 -21.35 14.92 -11.40
CA TRP A 191 -22.05 16.21 -11.47
C TRP A 191 -21.46 17.14 -12.53
N ASN A 192 -20.14 17.08 -12.80
CA ASN A 192 -19.52 17.80 -13.92
C ASN A 192 -20.01 17.28 -15.27
N PHE A 193 -20.22 15.95 -15.40
CA PHE A 193 -20.80 15.36 -16.60
C PHE A 193 -22.27 15.82 -16.80
N VAL A 194 -23.10 15.72 -15.76
CA VAL A 194 -24.49 16.23 -15.78
C VAL A 194 -24.53 17.73 -16.15
N TYR A 195 -23.65 18.54 -15.55
CA TYR A 195 -23.52 19.95 -15.89
C TYR A 195 -23.17 20.18 -17.37
N SER A 196 -22.23 19.42 -17.92
CA SER A 196 -21.84 19.57 -19.33
C SER A 196 -22.97 19.23 -20.30
N ILE A 197 -23.81 18.24 -19.96
CA ILE A 197 -24.99 17.86 -20.77
C ILE A 197 -26.04 18.97 -20.75
N GLU A 198 -26.37 19.51 -19.57
CA GLU A 198 -27.35 20.60 -19.46
C GLU A 198 -26.82 21.89 -20.09
N ASN A 199 -25.51 22.16 -20.02
CA ASN A 199 -24.89 23.28 -20.71
C ASN A 199 -24.97 23.12 -22.24
N LEU A 200 -24.68 21.92 -22.78
CA LEU A 200 -24.85 21.64 -24.21
C LEU A 200 -26.31 21.83 -24.65
N LYS A 201 -27.28 21.39 -23.84
CA LYS A 201 -28.71 21.59 -24.11
C LYS A 201 -29.07 23.07 -24.15
N ALA A 202 -28.58 23.88 -23.22
CA ALA A 202 -28.76 25.33 -23.23
C ALA A 202 -28.15 25.99 -24.49
N LYS A 203 -26.94 25.57 -24.89
CA LYS A 203 -26.28 26.05 -26.12
C LYS A 203 -27.03 25.66 -27.39
N ARG A 204 -27.57 24.44 -27.48
CA ARG A 204 -28.42 23.99 -28.60
C ARG A 204 -29.70 24.81 -28.71
N GLN A 205 -30.34 25.13 -27.57
CA GLN A 205 -31.51 26.01 -27.56
C GLN A 205 -31.15 27.43 -28.01
N SER A 206 -29.99 27.95 -27.59
CA SER A 206 -29.48 29.24 -28.05
C SER A 206 -29.19 29.27 -29.56
N LEU A 207 -28.58 28.23 -30.14
CA LEU A 207 -28.40 28.12 -31.60
C LEU A 207 -29.75 28.13 -32.34
N LYS A 208 -30.74 27.38 -31.84
CA LYS A 208 -32.07 27.35 -32.45
C LYS A 208 -32.70 28.75 -32.51
N LEU A 209 -32.61 29.52 -31.43
CA LEU A 209 -33.07 30.91 -31.39
C LEU A 209 -32.32 31.80 -32.40
N ALA A 210 -31.00 31.64 -32.53
CA ALA A 210 -30.19 32.37 -33.50
C ALA A 210 -30.56 32.02 -34.96
N GLN A 211 -30.85 30.75 -35.24
CA GLN A 211 -31.31 30.29 -36.55
C GLN A 211 -32.71 30.82 -36.89
N ASP A 212 -33.63 30.81 -35.92
CA ASP A 212 -34.97 31.38 -36.07
C ASP A 212 -34.90 32.89 -36.35
N LEU A 213 -33.98 33.59 -35.66
CA LEU A 213 -33.71 35.00 -35.89
C LEU A 213 -33.16 35.27 -37.29
N LEU A 214 -32.17 34.51 -37.74
CA LEU A 214 -31.62 34.62 -39.09
C LEU A 214 -32.71 34.40 -40.16
N ALA A 215 -33.56 33.39 -39.97
CA ALA A 215 -34.67 33.09 -40.87
C ALA A 215 -35.72 34.21 -40.89
N LYS A 216 -35.92 34.93 -39.78
CA LYS A 216 -36.78 36.10 -39.71
C LYS A 216 -36.14 37.30 -40.43
N ASN A 217 -34.87 37.61 -40.15
CA ASN A 217 -34.17 38.74 -40.78
C ASN A 217 -34.10 38.60 -42.30
N LYS A 218 -33.86 37.39 -42.83
CA LYS A 218 -33.87 37.14 -44.28
C LYS A 218 -35.20 37.52 -44.93
N ARG A 219 -36.33 37.12 -44.32
CA ARG A 219 -37.68 37.45 -44.80
C ARG A 219 -37.94 38.96 -44.76
N GLU A 220 -37.56 39.64 -43.68
CA GLU A 220 -37.73 41.10 -43.56
C GLU A 220 -36.87 41.86 -44.59
N VAL A 221 -35.66 41.40 -44.89
CA VAL A 221 -34.84 42.00 -45.96
C VAL A 221 -35.45 41.76 -47.35
N GLU A 222 -36.01 40.57 -47.63
CA GLU A 222 -36.71 40.28 -48.90
C GLU A 222 -37.94 41.17 -49.11
N VAL A 223 -38.63 41.53 -48.02
CA VAL A 223 -39.80 42.44 -48.03
C VAL A 223 -39.35 43.92 -47.97
N GLY A 224 -38.05 44.18 -47.86
CA GLY A 224 -37.45 45.53 -47.88
C GLY A 224 -37.59 46.32 -46.59
N THR A 225 -38.00 45.70 -45.49
CA THR A 225 -38.17 46.35 -44.18
C THR A 225 -36.86 46.48 -43.42
N PHE A 226 -35.91 45.56 -43.63
CA PHE A 226 -34.59 45.52 -42.95
C PHE A 226 -33.41 45.74 -43.91
N ALA A 227 -32.27 46.17 -43.36
CA ALA A 227 -31.02 46.36 -44.10
C ALA A 227 -30.22 45.05 -44.24
N PRO A 228 -29.50 44.82 -45.37
CA PRO A 228 -28.71 43.59 -45.58
C PRO A 228 -27.64 43.29 -44.51
N ILE A 229 -27.15 44.33 -43.81
CA ILE A 229 -26.19 44.17 -42.70
C ILE A 229 -26.77 43.33 -41.55
N GLU A 230 -28.09 43.33 -41.34
CA GLU A 230 -28.78 42.53 -40.32
C GLU A 230 -28.70 41.01 -40.59
N ILE A 231 -28.53 40.60 -41.86
CA ILE A 231 -28.28 39.19 -42.21
C ILE A 231 -26.87 38.80 -41.79
N LEU A 232 -25.88 39.66 -42.05
CA LEU A 232 -24.48 39.39 -41.68
C LEU A 232 -24.31 39.31 -40.16
N SER A 233 -24.97 40.20 -39.40
CA SER A 233 -24.98 40.14 -37.93
C SER A 233 -25.61 38.85 -37.41
N ALA A 234 -26.77 38.44 -37.94
CA ALA A 234 -27.41 37.18 -37.54
C ALA A 234 -26.61 35.93 -37.97
N GLN A 235 -25.95 35.95 -39.13
CA GLN A 235 -25.04 34.87 -39.55
C GLN A 235 -23.82 34.75 -38.64
N THR A 236 -23.26 35.88 -38.19
CA THR A 236 -22.13 35.90 -37.25
C THR A 236 -22.54 35.23 -35.93
N GLU A 237 -23.74 35.52 -35.45
CA GLU A 237 -24.28 34.91 -34.22
C GLU A 237 -24.47 33.40 -34.38
N VAL A 238 -25.09 32.94 -35.48
CA VAL A 238 -25.23 31.49 -35.76
C VAL A 238 -23.87 30.79 -35.78
N ALA A 239 -22.89 31.34 -36.51
CA ALA A 239 -21.54 30.78 -36.57
C ALA A 239 -20.85 30.74 -35.19
N SER A 240 -21.04 31.77 -34.35
CA SER A 240 -20.52 31.78 -32.98
C SER A 240 -21.20 30.72 -32.11
N ARG A 241 -22.50 30.49 -32.24
CA ARG A 241 -23.23 29.45 -31.48
C ARG A 241 -22.89 28.03 -31.93
N GLU A 242 -22.62 27.84 -33.22
CA GLU A 242 -22.08 26.57 -33.73
C GLU A 242 -20.70 26.26 -33.12
N ALA A 243 -19.81 27.26 -33.04
CA ALA A 243 -18.51 27.10 -32.38
C ALA A 243 -18.65 26.77 -30.88
N ASP A 244 -19.53 27.46 -30.15
CA ASP A 244 -19.84 27.18 -28.74
C ASP A 244 -20.34 25.74 -28.53
N ILE A 245 -21.17 25.23 -29.45
CA ILE A 245 -21.69 23.86 -29.39
C ILE A 245 -20.57 22.84 -29.59
N LEU A 246 -19.68 23.04 -30.56
CA LEU A 246 -18.55 22.13 -30.78
C LEU A 246 -17.67 22.02 -29.51
N GLN A 247 -17.43 23.15 -28.84
CA GLN A 247 -16.71 23.15 -27.56
C GLN A 247 -17.49 22.41 -26.46
N ALA A 248 -18.80 22.66 -26.35
CA ALA A 248 -19.65 21.99 -25.36
C ALA A 248 -19.76 20.48 -25.61
N GLU A 249 -19.83 20.04 -26.87
CA GLU A 249 -19.84 18.62 -27.25
C GLU A 249 -18.51 17.93 -26.89
N ALA A 250 -17.38 18.60 -27.12
CA ALA A 250 -16.08 18.10 -26.67
C ALA A 250 -16.01 17.98 -25.14
N MET A 251 -16.55 18.95 -24.39
CA MET A 251 -16.60 18.89 -22.92
C MET A 251 -17.46 17.73 -22.41
N VAL A 252 -18.62 17.47 -23.03
CA VAL A 252 -19.48 16.33 -22.67
C VAL A 252 -18.71 15.02 -22.83
N LYS A 253 -18.06 14.81 -23.99
CA LYS A 253 -17.27 13.60 -24.24
C LYS A 253 -16.09 13.46 -23.27
N ASN A 254 -15.34 14.53 -23.02
CA ASN A 254 -14.22 14.51 -22.08
C ASN A 254 -14.66 14.14 -20.65
N ASN A 255 -15.77 14.72 -20.18
CA ASN A 255 -16.30 14.42 -18.85
C ASN A 255 -16.87 13.00 -18.77
N GLU A 256 -17.47 12.52 -19.86
CA GLU A 256 -17.93 11.14 -19.97
C GLU A 256 -16.76 10.14 -19.90
N ASP A 257 -15.69 10.38 -20.66
CA ASP A 257 -14.49 9.54 -20.67
C ASP A 257 -13.76 9.57 -19.32
N PHE A 258 -13.73 10.73 -18.67
CA PHE A 258 -13.19 10.86 -17.32
C PHE A 258 -13.99 10.03 -16.31
N LEU A 259 -15.33 10.09 -16.35
CA LEU A 259 -16.19 9.27 -15.51
C LEU A 259 -16.00 7.77 -15.81
N LYS A 260 -15.96 7.37 -17.09
CA LYS A 260 -15.70 5.99 -17.53
C LYS A 260 -14.37 5.46 -16.98
N THR A 261 -13.34 6.31 -16.94
CA THR A 261 -12.02 5.97 -16.43
C THR A 261 -12.04 5.75 -14.91
N ILE A 262 -12.69 6.64 -14.15
CA ILE A 262 -12.76 6.52 -12.69
C ILE A 262 -13.56 5.29 -12.25
N ILE A 263 -14.69 5.01 -12.90
CA ILE A 263 -15.49 3.81 -12.62
C ILE A 263 -14.90 2.53 -13.25
N ASN A 264 -13.81 2.67 -14.02
CA ASN A 264 -13.15 1.61 -14.77
C ASN A 264 -14.13 0.75 -15.58
N LEU A 265 -15.00 1.40 -16.38
CA LEU A 265 -16.08 0.73 -17.10
C LEU A 265 -15.56 -0.31 -18.10
N ALA A 266 -14.38 -0.07 -18.67
CA ALA A 266 -13.71 -0.97 -19.62
C ALA A 266 -13.36 -2.35 -19.03
N ALA A 267 -13.27 -2.48 -17.70
CA ALA A 267 -13.04 -3.75 -17.03
C ALA A 267 -14.26 -4.68 -17.05
N GLU A 268 -15.49 -4.16 -17.13
CA GLU A 268 -16.71 -4.96 -17.20
C GLU A 268 -17.00 -5.45 -18.62
N GLU A 269 -16.79 -4.61 -19.64
CA GLU A 269 -17.07 -4.94 -21.04
C GLU A 269 -15.87 -4.54 -21.90
N LYS A 270 -14.99 -5.50 -22.18
CA LYS A 270 -13.87 -5.31 -23.11
C LYS A 270 -14.41 -4.87 -24.48
N GLY A 271 -14.17 -3.62 -24.85
CA GLY A 271 -14.39 -3.12 -26.21
C GLY A 271 -15.78 -2.57 -26.52
N VAL A 272 -16.62 -2.27 -25.52
CA VAL A 272 -17.91 -1.60 -25.76
C VAL A 272 -17.80 -0.12 -25.41
N GLU A 273 -17.85 0.72 -26.43
CA GLU A 273 -18.00 2.18 -26.32
C GLU A 273 -19.48 2.48 -25.96
N ALA A 274 -19.84 2.25 -24.70
CA ALA A 274 -21.18 2.50 -24.18
C ALA A 274 -21.34 4.00 -23.84
N ASP A 275 -22.41 4.62 -24.32
CA ASP A 275 -22.73 6.00 -23.97
C ASP A 275 -23.45 6.04 -22.62
N ILE A 276 -23.03 6.91 -21.72
CA ILE A 276 -23.62 7.03 -20.38
C ILE A 276 -24.73 8.08 -20.41
N ILE A 277 -25.91 7.70 -19.92
CA ILE A 277 -27.02 8.63 -19.70
C ILE A 277 -27.21 8.79 -18.18
N PRO A 278 -26.95 9.98 -17.61
CA PRO A 278 -27.18 10.22 -16.21
C PRO A 278 -28.69 10.29 -15.93
N VAL A 279 -29.14 9.56 -14.92
CA VAL A 279 -30.56 9.50 -14.52
C VAL A 279 -30.92 10.59 -13.51
N ASP A 280 -29.95 11.03 -12.71
CA ASP A 280 -30.18 11.94 -11.60
C ASP A 280 -30.29 13.39 -12.03
N LYS A 281 -31.10 14.15 -11.29
CA LYS A 281 -31.28 15.60 -11.47
C LYS A 281 -30.83 16.34 -10.22
N PRO A 282 -30.20 17.51 -10.37
CA PRO A 282 -29.77 18.29 -9.22
C PRO A 282 -30.98 18.76 -8.39
N ALA A 283 -31.02 18.40 -7.12
CA ALA A 283 -32.06 18.83 -6.19
C ALA A 283 -31.66 20.14 -5.50
N PHE A 284 -32.58 21.11 -5.45
CA PHE A 284 -32.40 22.35 -4.70
C PHE A 284 -33.02 22.22 -3.30
N ALA A 285 -32.26 21.65 -2.36
CA ALA A 285 -32.67 21.51 -0.96
C ALA A 285 -31.72 22.28 -0.03
N LYS A 286 -32.26 23.06 0.90
CA LYS A 286 -31.45 23.74 1.92
C LYS A 286 -30.97 22.69 2.92
N LYS A 287 -29.65 22.50 3.02
CA LYS A 287 -29.03 21.69 4.08
C LYS A 287 -28.37 22.62 5.09
N GLU A 288 -28.87 22.62 6.31
CA GLU A 288 -28.24 23.36 7.40
C GLU A 288 -27.10 22.53 7.98
N VAL A 289 -25.89 23.09 7.94
CA VAL A 289 -24.69 22.47 8.51
C VAL A 289 -24.20 23.37 9.62
N ASN A 290 -24.25 22.87 10.86
CA ASN A 290 -23.65 23.53 12.00
C ASN A 290 -22.14 23.31 12.00
N LEU A 291 -21.37 24.38 12.19
CA LEU A 291 -19.92 24.32 12.20
C LEU A 291 -19.39 23.49 13.38
N GLU A 292 -19.98 23.63 14.57
CA GLU A 292 -19.51 22.93 15.76
C GLU A 292 -19.69 21.41 15.63
N ASP A 293 -20.88 20.98 15.20
CA ASP A 293 -21.18 19.56 14.99
C ASP A 293 -20.30 18.95 13.88
N ALA A 294 -20.03 19.71 12.82
CA ALA A 294 -19.14 19.29 11.74
C ALA A 294 -17.68 19.11 12.22
N LEU A 295 -17.21 20.00 13.09
CA LEU A 295 -15.86 19.92 13.67
C LEU A 295 -15.73 18.72 14.61
N LEU A 296 -16.70 18.48 15.49
CA LEU A 296 -16.70 17.31 16.38
C LEU A 296 -16.70 16.01 15.58
N THR A 297 -17.58 15.93 14.58
CA THR A 297 -17.65 14.76 13.68
C THR A 297 -16.31 14.52 12.97
N ALA A 298 -15.64 15.58 12.51
CA ALA A 298 -14.35 15.47 11.86
C ALA A 298 -13.23 15.03 12.80
N LEU A 299 -13.15 15.58 14.00
CA LEU A 299 -12.11 15.22 14.97
C LEU A 299 -12.18 13.74 15.40
N GLU A 300 -13.38 13.17 15.40
CA GLU A 300 -13.60 11.76 15.73
C GLU A 300 -13.39 10.85 14.53
N ASN A 301 -13.92 11.21 13.36
CA ASN A 301 -14.06 10.29 12.22
C ASN A 301 -13.04 10.47 11.09
N ARG A 302 -12.30 11.59 11.04
CA ARG A 302 -11.33 11.81 9.97
C ARG A 302 -10.21 10.77 9.98
N PRO A 303 -10.03 10.00 8.90
CA PRO A 303 -9.03 8.92 8.87
C PRO A 303 -7.59 9.43 8.93
N ASP A 304 -7.29 10.58 8.33
CA ASP A 304 -5.97 11.20 8.32
C ASP A 304 -5.52 11.66 9.72
N LEU A 305 -6.45 12.14 10.56
CA LEU A 305 -6.16 12.43 11.98
C LEU A 305 -5.93 11.16 12.80
N ARG A 306 -6.73 10.11 12.57
CA ARG A 306 -6.55 8.82 13.26
C ARG A 306 -5.18 8.22 12.94
N ALA A 307 -4.78 8.20 11.67
CA ALA A 307 -3.47 7.74 11.24
C ALA A 307 -2.32 8.50 11.94
N ASN A 308 -2.39 9.84 11.95
CA ASN A 308 -1.33 10.64 12.55
C ASN A 308 -1.27 10.55 14.08
N ARG A 309 -2.42 10.37 14.76
CA ARG A 309 -2.45 10.06 16.21
C ARG A 309 -1.76 8.73 16.51
N VAL A 310 -1.94 7.72 15.66
CA VAL A 310 -1.28 6.42 15.81
C VAL A 310 0.23 6.52 15.49
N ASP A 311 0.64 7.33 14.51
CA ASP A 311 2.08 7.59 14.28
C ASP A 311 2.75 8.28 15.46
N VAL A 312 2.08 9.23 16.14
CA VAL A 312 2.59 9.81 17.39
C VAL A 312 2.85 8.72 18.44
N LYS A 313 1.92 7.75 18.61
CA LYS A 313 2.13 6.60 19.50
C LYS A 313 3.36 5.76 19.09
N ASN A 314 3.60 5.57 17.79
CA ASN A 314 4.83 4.94 17.30
C ASN A 314 6.08 5.73 17.69
N LYS A 315 6.05 7.07 17.60
CA LYS A 315 7.18 7.90 18.05
C LYS A 315 7.40 7.82 19.56
N GLU A 316 6.33 7.76 20.35
CA GLU A 316 6.41 7.56 21.82
C GLU A 316 7.06 6.21 22.18
N ILE A 317 6.67 5.14 21.48
CA ILE A 317 7.27 3.81 21.66
C ILE A 317 8.77 3.86 21.32
N ASN A 318 9.13 4.50 20.21
CA ASN A 318 10.54 4.66 19.81
C ASN A 318 11.35 5.47 20.84
N GLN A 319 10.79 6.54 21.40
CA GLN A 319 11.42 7.30 22.47
C GLN A 319 11.59 6.46 23.74
N SER A 320 10.56 5.71 24.13
CA SER A 320 10.61 4.79 25.28
C SER A 320 11.69 3.71 25.10
N TYR A 321 11.84 3.19 23.87
CA TYR A 321 12.89 2.26 23.52
C TYR A 321 14.28 2.91 23.62
N ALA A 322 14.48 4.07 22.99
CA ALA A 322 15.75 4.80 23.04
C ALA A 322 16.15 5.16 24.49
N ARG A 323 15.18 5.46 25.36
CA ARG A 323 15.41 5.64 26.80
C ARG A 323 15.89 4.36 27.47
N ASN A 324 15.30 3.21 27.15
CA ASN A 324 15.73 1.91 27.67
C ASN A 324 17.15 1.55 27.20
N GLN A 325 17.54 1.93 25.99
CA GLN A 325 18.89 1.70 25.46
C GLN A 325 20.00 2.44 26.24
N LEU A 326 19.66 3.44 27.06
CA LEU A 326 20.59 4.14 27.96
C LEU A 326 20.92 3.34 29.23
N LEU A 327 20.16 2.29 29.55
CA LEU A 327 20.40 1.47 30.73
C LEU A 327 21.62 0.56 30.50
N PRO A 328 22.38 0.21 31.55
CA PRO A 328 23.36 -0.87 31.50
C PRO A 328 22.71 -2.19 31.06
N ASP A 329 23.47 -3.02 30.36
CA ASP A 329 23.07 -4.38 30.02
C ASP A 329 23.47 -5.33 31.15
N LEU A 330 22.51 -5.64 32.02
CA LEU A 330 22.65 -6.68 33.03
C LEU A 330 21.93 -7.93 32.52
N SER A 331 22.66 -9.01 32.24
CA SER A 331 22.09 -10.27 31.75
C SER A 331 22.34 -11.42 32.72
N LEU A 332 21.27 -12.18 33.01
CA LEU A 332 21.35 -13.49 33.64
C LEU A 332 21.65 -14.53 32.56
N ARG A 333 22.67 -15.35 32.77
CA ARG A 333 23.02 -16.47 31.90
C ARG A 333 23.00 -17.76 32.70
N ALA A 334 22.20 -18.71 32.24
CA ALA A 334 22.16 -20.06 32.75
C ALA A 334 22.48 -21.04 31.61
N SER A 335 23.35 -22.00 31.87
CA SER A 335 23.67 -23.07 30.92
C SER A 335 23.70 -24.40 31.65
N TYR A 336 23.16 -25.44 31.04
CA TYR A 336 23.20 -26.80 31.54
C TYR A 336 23.60 -27.72 30.39
N TRP A 337 24.66 -28.50 30.53
CA TRP A 337 25.11 -29.37 29.45
C TRP A 337 25.66 -30.70 29.95
N SER A 338 25.54 -31.71 29.09
CA SER A 338 26.08 -33.04 29.31
C SER A 338 26.89 -33.47 28.08
N PRO A 339 28.23 -33.53 28.20
CA PRO A 339 29.06 -34.15 27.18
C PRO A 339 29.00 -35.68 27.33
N GLY A 340 29.05 -36.38 26.22
CA GLY A 340 29.28 -37.82 26.13
C GLY A 340 30.45 -38.07 25.19
N ILE A 341 31.30 -39.03 25.55
CA ILE A 341 32.49 -39.39 24.78
C ILE A 341 32.49 -40.90 24.54
N SER A 342 32.79 -41.29 23.32
CA SER A 342 32.92 -42.68 22.89
C SER A 342 33.94 -42.76 21.76
N GLY A 343 34.18 -43.96 21.27
CA GLY A 343 35.17 -44.25 20.24
C GLY A 343 35.90 -45.54 20.54
N THR A 344 36.66 -46.01 19.56
CA THR A 344 37.47 -47.20 19.73
C THR A 344 38.60 -46.89 20.70
N LYS A 345 38.57 -47.51 21.88
CA LYS A 345 39.65 -47.38 22.87
C LYS A 345 40.83 -48.20 22.39
N ILE A 346 42.00 -47.58 22.37
CA ILE A 346 43.26 -48.20 21.96
C ILE A 346 44.11 -48.34 23.22
N ILE A 347 44.42 -49.58 23.60
CA ILE A 347 45.18 -49.91 24.81
C ILE A 347 46.61 -50.29 24.40
N TYR A 348 47.58 -49.58 24.95
CA TYR A 348 49.02 -49.81 24.74
C TYR A 348 49.63 -50.53 25.95
N ASP A 349 50.77 -51.19 25.74
CA ASP A 349 51.53 -51.81 26.83
C ASP A 349 52.15 -50.74 27.73
N PRO A 350 51.92 -50.75 29.06
CA PRO A 350 52.64 -49.88 29.98
C PRO A 350 54.18 -50.07 29.94
N LEU A 351 54.66 -51.27 29.57
CA LEU A 351 56.09 -51.59 29.48
C LEU A 351 56.69 -51.28 28.10
N ASP A 352 55.87 -51.22 27.06
CA ASP A 352 56.25 -50.74 25.72
C ASP A 352 55.16 -49.80 25.15
N PRO A 353 55.12 -48.54 25.62
CA PRO A 353 54.11 -47.57 25.18
C PRO A 353 54.25 -47.20 23.70
N PHE A 354 55.39 -47.49 23.08
CA PHE A 354 55.72 -47.16 21.69
C PHE A 354 55.43 -48.32 20.70
N GLY A 355 55.12 -49.51 21.22
CA GLY A 355 54.73 -50.68 20.45
C GLY A 355 53.31 -50.62 19.87
N PRO A 356 52.90 -51.64 19.08
CA PRO A 356 51.54 -51.75 18.58
C PRO A 356 50.54 -51.92 19.74
N PRO A 357 49.28 -51.49 19.56
CA PRO A 357 48.27 -51.61 20.62
C PRO A 357 47.97 -53.08 20.93
N ILE A 358 47.92 -53.42 22.21
CA ILE A 358 47.63 -54.78 22.70
C ILE A 358 46.17 -55.16 22.42
N MET A 359 45.26 -54.20 22.58
CA MET A 359 43.82 -54.42 22.46
C MET A 359 43.10 -53.17 21.98
N THR A 360 42.07 -53.38 21.16
CA THR A 360 41.11 -52.34 20.79
C THR A 360 39.71 -52.72 21.23
N ILE A 361 39.03 -51.81 21.93
CA ILE A 361 37.63 -51.99 22.33
C ILE A 361 36.78 -51.06 21.47
N PRO A 362 36.00 -51.58 20.50
CA PRO A 362 35.21 -50.74 19.61
C PRO A 362 34.11 -50.00 20.37
N GLY A 363 33.97 -48.70 20.12
CA GLY A 363 32.94 -47.85 20.68
C GLY A 363 32.23 -47.06 19.58
N GLY A 364 30.90 -47.05 19.59
CA GLY A 364 30.08 -46.37 18.59
C GLY A 364 29.70 -44.94 18.98
N SER A 365 29.24 -44.16 17.99
CA SER A 365 28.67 -42.81 18.19
C SER A 365 27.43 -42.82 19.08
N THR A 366 26.63 -43.88 19.03
CA THR A 366 25.40 -44.05 19.83
C THR A 366 25.67 -44.05 21.32
N ALA A 367 26.82 -44.55 21.77
CA ALA A 367 27.19 -44.52 23.17
C ALA A 367 27.55 -43.11 23.66
N ALA A 368 28.23 -42.30 22.82
CA ALA A 368 28.48 -40.89 23.13
C ALA A 368 27.15 -40.10 23.19
N LEU A 369 26.25 -40.39 22.27
CA LEU A 369 24.92 -39.79 22.24
C LEU A 369 24.11 -40.16 23.50
N ARG A 370 24.07 -41.45 23.84
CA ARG A 370 23.40 -41.94 25.05
C ARG A 370 23.95 -41.29 26.31
N ASP A 371 25.28 -41.23 26.46
CA ASP A 371 25.91 -40.58 27.62
C ASP A 371 25.51 -39.09 27.75
N ALA A 372 25.32 -38.39 26.62
CA ALA A 372 24.84 -37.01 26.61
C ALA A 372 23.36 -36.91 27.04
N PHE A 373 22.48 -37.75 26.50
CA PHE A 373 21.03 -37.76 26.81
C PHE A 373 20.69 -38.33 28.21
N ASP A 374 21.49 -39.27 28.71
CA ASP A 374 21.36 -39.82 30.07
C ASP A 374 21.87 -38.85 31.14
N PHE A 375 22.38 -37.68 30.73
CA PHE A 375 22.99 -36.70 31.63
C PHE A 375 24.05 -37.31 32.54
N LYS A 376 24.91 -38.17 31.98
CA LYS A 376 25.95 -38.89 32.73
C LYS A 376 26.95 -37.94 33.37
N TYR A 377 27.32 -36.87 32.65
CA TYR A 377 28.23 -35.83 33.13
C TYR A 377 27.49 -34.50 33.23
N LYS A 378 26.96 -34.21 34.42
CA LYS A 378 26.12 -33.02 34.65
C LYS A 378 26.99 -31.79 34.88
N ASN A 379 26.90 -30.82 33.97
CA ASN A 379 27.58 -29.53 34.12
C ASN A 379 26.56 -28.40 34.07
N TRP A 380 26.75 -27.38 34.91
CA TRP A 380 25.88 -26.22 34.94
C TRP A 380 26.70 -24.95 35.16
N PHE A 381 26.15 -23.83 34.69
CA PHE A 381 26.69 -22.49 34.89
C PHE A 381 25.53 -21.54 35.13
N VAL A 382 25.65 -20.70 36.16
CA VAL A 382 24.77 -19.56 36.38
C VAL A 382 25.64 -18.35 36.65
N GLY A 383 25.45 -17.28 35.88
CA GLY A 383 26.24 -16.07 36.00
C GLY A 383 25.43 -14.82 35.68
N LEU A 384 25.84 -13.72 36.29
CA LEU A 384 25.38 -12.38 35.93
C LEU A 384 26.50 -11.66 35.17
N THR A 385 26.16 -11.03 34.06
CA THR A 385 27.11 -10.23 33.27
C THR A 385 26.57 -8.81 33.16
N LEU A 386 27.34 -7.84 33.66
CA LEU A 386 27.04 -6.41 33.55
C LEU A 386 27.95 -5.78 32.49
N SER A 387 27.37 -5.23 31.44
CA SER A 387 28.05 -4.46 30.39
C SER A 387 27.53 -3.02 30.42
N ILE A 388 28.46 -2.06 30.57
CA ILE A 388 28.15 -0.62 30.64
C ILE A 388 28.61 0.03 29.33
N PRO A 389 27.70 0.31 28.38
CA PRO A 389 28.04 0.96 27.13
C PRO A 389 28.40 2.44 27.38
N LEU A 390 29.69 2.76 27.51
CA LEU A 390 30.15 4.12 27.81
C LEU A 390 29.71 5.15 26.75
N ASN A 391 29.57 4.72 25.49
CA ASN A 391 29.11 5.58 24.41
C ASN A 391 27.70 6.15 24.64
N SER A 392 26.74 5.37 25.16
CA SER A 392 25.38 5.83 25.43
C SER A 392 25.30 6.71 26.68
N PHE A 393 26.26 6.56 27.60
CA PHE A 393 26.42 7.47 28.74
C PHE A 393 26.99 8.82 28.32
N LEU A 394 27.98 8.82 27.43
CA LEU A 394 28.66 10.02 26.93
C LEU A 394 27.83 10.75 25.87
N SER A 395 27.15 10.01 24.99
CA SER A 395 26.32 10.54 23.91
C SER A 395 24.89 10.03 24.04
N ARG A 396 23.98 10.92 24.42
CA ARG A 396 22.52 10.67 24.47
C ARG A 396 21.83 11.02 23.15
N ALA A 397 22.59 11.03 22.05
CA ALA A 397 22.13 11.52 20.75
C ALA A 397 20.91 10.73 20.24
N GLU A 398 20.89 9.41 20.35
CA GLU A 398 19.75 8.58 19.91
C GLU A 398 18.46 8.89 20.68
N TYR A 399 18.56 9.06 22.00
CA TYR A 399 17.40 9.46 22.82
C TYR A 399 16.94 10.88 22.50
N ALA A 400 17.89 11.81 22.32
CA ALA A 400 17.57 13.18 21.91
C ALA A 400 16.88 13.21 20.54
N GLN A 401 17.37 12.43 19.57
CA GLN A 401 16.74 12.30 18.25
C GLN A 401 15.32 11.73 18.35
N ALA A 402 15.13 10.65 19.12
CA ALA A 402 13.81 10.06 19.29
C ALA A 402 12.82 11.02 19.97
N ARG A 403 13.28 11.81 20.94
CA ARG A 403 12.49 12.87 21.59
C ARG A 403 12.10 13.97 20.59
N VAL A 404 13.06 14.47 19.79
CA VAL A 404 12.79 15.50 18.78
C VAL A 404 11.85 14.97 17.70
N ASN A 405 11.97 13.71 17.28
CA ASN A 405 11.05 13.08 16.32
C ASN A 405 9.62 12.98 16.86
N LEU A 406 9.45 12.68 18.15
CA LEU A 406 8.14 12.69 18.81
C LEU A 406 7.56 14.11 18.83
N GLU A 407 8.35 15.09 19.24
CA GLU A 407 7.95 16.49 19.29
C GLU A 407 7.56 17.02 17.90
N GLN A 408 8.32 16.68 16.86
CA GLN A 408 7.99 16.98 15.48
C GLN A 408 6.66 16.35 15.04
N SER A 409 6.40 15.08 15.37
CA SER A 409 5.14 14.42 15.02
C SER A 409 3.94 15.04 15.77
N MET A 410 4.11 15.43 17.04
CA MET A 410 3.08 16.18 17.79
C MET A 410 2.78 17.54 17.17
N PHE A 411 3.78 18.29 16.72
CA PHE A 411 3.55 19.57 16.03
C PHE A 411 2.89 19.38 14.66
N ARG A 412 3.23 18.32 13.92
CA ARG A 412 2.55 17.98 12.66
C ARG A 412 1.08 17.69 12.88
N LEU A 413 0.74 16.91 13.92
CA LEU A 413 -0.65 16.64 14.30
C LEU A 413 -1.41 17.93 14.61
N LYS A 414 -0.85 18.82 15.44
CA LYS A 414 -1.47 20.12 15.76
C LYS A 414 -1.67 21.00 14.52
N ASN A 415 -0.68 21.04 13.62
CA ASN A 415 -0.79 21.80 12.38
C ASN A 415 -1.89 21.25 11.47
N GLN A 416 -2.02 19.93 11.36
CA GLN A 416 -3.09 19.31 10.59
C GLN A 416 -4.47 19.57 11.20
N GLU A 417 -4.60 19.53 12.54
CA GLU A 417 -5.85 19.90 13.22
C GLU A 417 -6.28 21.35 12.87
N GLN A 418 -5.33 22.28 12.80
CA GLN A 418 -5.61 23.66 12.36
C GLN A 418 -6.01 23.75 10.88
N GLN A 419 -5.35 23.00 10.00
CA GLN A 419 -5.71 22.95 8.58
C GLN A 419 -7.12 22.40 8.36
N ILE A 420 -7.47 21.32 9.06
CA ILE A 420 -8.80 20.70 9.03
C ILE A 420 -9.87 21.66 9.54
N PHE A 421 -9.58 22.40 10.61
CA PHE A 421 -10.49 23.43 11.11
C PHE A 421 -10.79 24.49 10.03
N LEU A 422 -9.77 24.96 9.32
CA LEU A 422 -9.94 25.93 8.23
C LEU A 422 -10.71 25.32 7.05
N GLU A 423 -10.38 24.09 6.67
CA GLU A 423 -11.03 23.34 5.58
C GLU A 423 -12.53 23.21 5.82
N ILE A 424 -12.93 22.73 7.01
CA ILE A 424 -14.34 22.57 7.40
C ILE A 424 -15.05 23.91 7.45
N LYS A 425 -14.42 24.94 8.04
CA LYS A 425 -14.99 26.29 8.10
C LYS A 425 -15.25 26.85 6.70
N ASN A 426 -14.34 26.62 5.76
CA ASN A 426 -14.52 27.04 4.37
C ASN A 426 -15.59 26.21 3.65
N ALA A 427 -15.65 24.90 3.87
CA ALA A 427 -16.67 24.03 3.28
C ALA A 427 -18.08 24.40 3.77
N VAL A 428 -18.28 24.62 5.08
CA VAL A 428 -19.57 25.05 5.66
C VAL A 428 -19.99 26.40 5.08
N ARG A 429 -19.07 27.36 4.98
CA ARG A 429 -19.36 28.66 4.35
C ARG A 429 -19.65 28.52 2.86
N GLY A 430 -18.96 27.62 2.16
CA GLY A 430 -19.17 27.29 0.76
C GLY A 430 -20.60 26.83 0.51
N VAL A 431 -21.06 25.80 1.23
CA VAL A 431 -22.44 25.28 1.12
C VAL A 431 -23.49 26.37 1.34
N GLN A 432 -23.32 27.20 2.38
CA GLN A 432 -24.24 28.31 2.65
C GLN A 432 -24.23 29.38 1.55
N THR A 433 -23.06 29.68 1.00
CA THR A 433 -22.88 30.68 -0.07
C THR A 433 -23.45 30.17 -1.38
N ASP A 434 -23.15 28.93 -1.76
CA ASP A 434 -23.62 28.34 -3.00
C ASP A 434 -25.13 28.16 -3.00
N TYR A 435 -25.75 27.81 -1.87
CA TYR A 435 -27.21 27.82 -1.74
C TYR A 435 -27.81 29.19 -2.06
N LYS A 436 -27.25 30.26 -1.49
CA LYS A 436 -27.69 31.65 -1.75
C LYS A 436 -27.44 32.06 -3.20
N ARG A 437 -26.31 31.65 -3.79
CA ARG A 437 -25.98 31.94 -5.20
C ARG A 437 -26.96 31.26 -6.15
N VAL A 438 -27.27 29.98 -5.94
CA VAL A 438 -28.25 29.27 -6.76
C VAL A 438 -29.62 29.94 -6.68
N HIS A 439 -30.05 30.34 -5.48
CA HIS A 439 -31.29 31.12 -5.32
C HIS A 439 -31.25 32.46 -6.08
N ALA A 440 -30.17 33.23 -5.95
CA ALA A 440 -30.02 34.52 -6.63
C ALA A 440 -30.00 34.39 -8.16
N TYR A 441 -29.25 33.41 -8.70
CA TYR A 441 -29.22 33.17 -10.15
C TYR A 441 -30.54 32.64 -10.70
N LYS A 442 -31.31 31.88 -9.91
CA LYS A 442 -32.67 31.48 -10.30
C LYS A 442 -33.56 32.71 -10.50
N VAL A 443 -33.57 33.64 -9.53
CA VAL A 443 -34.33 34.89 -9.64
C VAL A 443 -33.82 35.75 -10.80
N ALA A 444 -32.50 35.86 -10.98
CA ALA A 444 -31.91 36.61 -12.09
C ALA A 444 -32.33 36.03 -13.45
N ARG A 445 -32.33 34.71 -13.62
CA ARG A 445 -32.79 34.03 -14.84
C ARG A 445 -34.27 34.31 -15.12
N GLU A 446 -35.13 34.20 -14.11
CA GLU A 446 -36.58 34.47 -14.25
C GLU A 446 -36.86 35.94 -14.64
N LEU A 447 -36.07 36.90 -14.12
CA LEU A 447 -36.19 38.30 -14.49
C LEU A 447 -35.63 38.59 -15.90
N ALA A 448 -34.50 37.97 -16.28
CA ALA A 448 -33.94 38.08 -17.61
C ALA A 448 -34.91 37.54 -18.68
N GLU A 449 -35.56 36.40 -18.41
CA GLU A 449 -36.58 35.81 -19.29
C GLU A 449 -37.77 36.76 -19.51
N LYS A 450 -38.29 37.39 -18.45
CA LYS A 450 -39.34 38.41 -18.55
C LYS A 450 -38.89 39.66 -19.31
N LYS A 451 -37.63 40.06 -19.14
CA LYS A 451 -37.04 41.22 -19.84
C LYS A 451 -36.94 40.95 -21.33
N LEU A 452 -36.48 39.76 -21.71
CA LEU A 452 -36.44 39.31 -23.10
C LEU A 452 -37.85 39.29 -23.72
N GLU A 453 -38.84 38.71 -23.03
CA GLU A 453 -40.22 38.67 -23.52
C GLU A 453 -40.81 40.09 -23.74
N ALA A 454 -40.53 41.02 -22.83
CA ALA A 454 -40.96 42.41 -22.97
C ALA A 454 -40.30 43.11 -24.16
N GLU A 455 -39.01 42.84 -24.40
CA GLU A 455 -38.28 43.46 -25.52
C GLU A 455 -38.69 42.87 -26.87
N GLU A 456 -38.96 41.55 -26.94
CA GLU A 456 -39.55 40.92 -28.12
C GLU A 456 -40.92 41.52 -28.48
N LYS A 457 -41.74 41.86 -27.47
CA LYS A 457 -43.01 42.57 -27.69
C LYS A 457 -42.79 43.99 -28.24
N LYS A 458 -41.79 44.72 -27.73
CA LYS A 458 -41.43 46.04 -28.28
C LYS A 458 -40.93 45.96 -29.72
N LEU A 459 -40.17 44.92 -30.07
CA LEU A 459 -39.67 44.71 -31.42
C LEU A 459 -40.83 44.52 -32.41
N LYS A 460 -41.86 43.76 -32.01
CA LYS A 460 -43.06 43.54 -32.84
C LYS A 460 -43.83 44.84 -33.16
N VAL A 461 -43.71 45.86 -32.32
CA VAL A 461 -44.35 47.17 -32.53
C VAL A 461 -43.36 48.25 -33.00
N GLY A 462 -42.12 47.87 -33.35
CA GLY A 462 -41.11 48.78 -33.91
C GLY A 462 -40.45 49.73 -32.92
N LEU A 463 -40.57 49.50 -31.61
CA LEU A 463 -40.05 50.39 -30.55
C LEU A 463 -38.62 50.04 -30.07
N THR A 464 -37.99 49.03 -30.66
CA THR A 464 -36.61 48.62 -30.33
C THR A 464 -35.93 48.01 -31.55
N THR A 465 -34.62 47.78 -31.46
CA THR A 465 -33.81 47.22 -32.55
C THR A 465 -33.48 45.76 -32.31
N ASN A 466 -33.16 45.07 -33.40
CA ASN A 466 -32.81 43.65 -33.36
C ASN A 466 -31.54 43.40 -32.54
N TYR A 467 -30.58 44.32 -32.62
CA TYR A 467 -29.37 44.33 -31.82
C TYR A 467 -29.66 44.22 -30.31
N VAL A 468 -30.65 44.97 -29.83
CA VAL A 468 -31.02 45.00 -28.40
C VAL A 468 -31.67 43.68 -27.97
N VAL A 469 -32.50 43.08 -28.83
CA VAL A 469 -33.10 41.76 -28.56
C VAL A 469 -32.02 40.67 -28.56
N VAL A 470 -31.08 40.68 -29.51
CA VAL A 470 -29.94 39.75 -29.53
C VAL A 470 -29.08 39.90 -28.28
N GLN A 471 -28.87 41.14 -27.83
CA GLN A 471 -28.14 41.40 -26.59
C GLN A 471 -28.85 40.77 -25.37
N TYR A 472 -30.18 40.89 -25.27
CA TYR A 472 -30.95 40.24 -24.20
C TYR A 472 -31.12 38.73 -24.35
N GLN A 473 -30.95 38.18 -25.55
CA GLN A 473 -30.89 36.72 -25.76
C GLN A 473 -29.53 36.15 -25.33
N ARG A 474 -28.49 36.98 -25.33
CA ARG A 474 -27.15 36.60 -24.89
C ARG A 474 -26.97 36.68 -23.37
N ASP A 475 -27.50 37.74 -22.77
CA ASP A 475 -27.41 38.04 -21.33
C ASP A 475 -28.44 37.24 -20.51
#